data_AF-A0A401TSB8-F1
#
_entry.id   AF-A0A401TSB8-F1
#
_cell.length_a   1.000
_cell.length_b   1.000
_cell.length_c   1.000
_cell.angle_alpha   90.00
_cell.angle_beta   90.00
_cell.angle_gamma   90.00
#
_symmetry.space_group_name_H-M   'P 1'
#
loop_
_entity.id
_entity.type
_entity.pdbx_description
1 polymer ?
#
loop_
_entity_poly.entity_id
_entity_poly.type
_entity_poly.pdbx_seq_one_letter_code
_entity_poly.pdbx_strand_id
1 'polypeptide(L)'
;PIREQKLVKANGSGFMAAILPSGMRAISTEISPETGAGGFILPNDRVDVILSRRDKNLDQQMGGRDIVTTEILLSNVRVLAIDQAPKEKDGNNSLVGKTVTLELKPEQAETLARARQSGTLALALRSIADVNEKTDETRDNAPKRGESIRVVRFGIPSSQTTQK
;
A
#
# COMPACT_ATOMS: atom_id res chain seq x y z
N PRO A 1 -3.32 39.27 -10.83
CA PRO A 1 -4.75 39.19 -10.43
C PRO A 1 -5.17 37.75 -10.05
N ILE A 2 -5.83 37.59 -8.91
CA ILE A 2 -6.48 36.32 -8.50
C ILE A 2 -7.85 36.25 -9.20
N ARG A 3 -8.19 35.10 -9.80
CA ARG A 3 -9.46 34.88 -10.51
C ARG A 3 -10.38 34.03 -9.63
N GLU A 4 -11.69 34.28 -9.66
CA GLU A 4 -12.68 33.53 -8.85
C GLU A 4 -12.63 32.02 -9.10
N GLN A 5 -12.30 31.59 -10.32
CA GLN A 5 -12.10 30.17 -10.67
C GLN A 5 -10.89 29.52 -9.98
N LYS A 6 -9.98 30.30 -9.40
CA LYS A 6 -8.83 29.82 -8.60
C LYS A 6 -9.08 29.93 -7.09
N LEU A 7 -10.25 30.43 -6.65
CA LEU A 7 -10.63 30.41 -5.25
C LEU A 7 -11.25 29.05 -4.92
N VAL A 8 -10.63 28.34 -3.98
CA VAL A 8 -11.08 27.04 -3.54
C VAL A 8 -11.59 27.15 -2.12
N LYS A 9 -12.87 26.80 -1.90
CA LYS A 9 -13.45 26.74 -0.55
C LYS A 9 -13.02 25.42 0.11
N ALA A 10 -12.85 25.41 1.43
CA ALA A 10 -12.45 24.20 2.17
C ALA A 10 -13.37 22.98 1.91
N ASN A 11 -14.64 23.24 1.62
CA ASN A 11 -15.66 22.21 1.31
C ASN A 11 -16.03 22.18 -0.19
N GLY A 12 -15.26 22.84 -1.05
CA GLY A 12 -15.53 22.99 -2.48
C GLY A 12 -14.77 21.98 -3.34
N SER A 13 -15.28 21.74 -4.55
CA SER A 13 -14.55 20.99 -5.58
C SER A 13 -13.19 21.64 -5.84
N GLY A 14 -12.13 20.83 -5.83
CA GLY A 14 -10.76 21.29 -6.06
C GLY A 14 -9.91 21.55 -4.80
N PHE A 15 -10.46 21.41 -3.58
CA PHE A 15 -9.68 21.60 -2.33
C PHE A 15 -8.45 20.69 -2.27
N MET A 16 -8.64 19.39 -2.52
CA MET A 16 -7.52 18.44 -2.56
C MET A 16 -6.48 18.80 -3.62
N ALA A 17 -6.91 19.26 -4.80
CA ALA A 17 -5.99 19.69 -5.85
C ALA A 17 -5.20 20.96 -5.48
N ALA A 18 -5.72 21.80 -4.59
CA ALA A 18 -5.06 23.03 -4.15
C ALA A 18 -4.04 22.80 -3.02
N ILE A 19 -4.24 21.79 -2.17
CA ILE A 19 -3.34 21.49 -1.03
C ILE A 19 -2.30 20.40 -1.34
N LEU A 20 -2.47 19.68 -2.45
CA LEU A 20 -1.56 18.62 -2.85
C LEU A 20 -0.20 19.22 -3.26
N PRO A 21 0.93 18.75 -2.71
CA PRO A 21 2.24 19.26 -3.09
C PRO A 21 2.51 19.08 -4.59
N SER A 22 3.26 20.02 -5.16
CA SER A 22 3.68 19.92 -6.56
C SER A 22 4.40 18.59 -6.82
N GLY A 23 4.05 17.92 -7.91
CA GLY A 23 4.62 16.62 -8.26
C GLY A 23 3.90 15.42 -7.63
N MET A 24 2.98 15.62 -6.69
CA MET A 24 2.22 14.53 -6.07
C MET A 24 0.85 14.31 -6.73
N ARG A 25 0.30 13.11 -6.58
CA ARG A 25 -1.02 12.67 -7.07
C ARG A 25 -1.80 12.10 -5.90
N ALA A 26 -3.08 12.47 -5.80
CA ALA A 26 -4.01 11.86 -4.86
C ALA A 26 -4.64 10.63 -5.54
N ILE A 27 -4.39 9.43 -5.01
CA ILE A 27 -4.93 8.18 -5.56
C ILE A 27 -5.74 7.46 -4.50
N SER A 28 -6.98 7.12 -4.84
CA SER A 28 -7.87 6.40 -3.94
C SER A 28 -7.79 4.88 -4.16
N THR A 29 -7.79 4.13 -3.06
CA THR A 29 -7.91 2.66 -3.08
C THR A 29 -8.92 2.21 -2.05
N GLU A 30 -9.65 1.15 -2.39
CA GLU A 30 -10.62 0.51 -1.51
C GLU A 30 -9.91 -0.15 -0.33
N ILE A 31 -10.58 -0.12 0.82
CA ILE A 31 -10.15 -0.77 2.05
C ILE A 31 -11.37 -1.41 2.75
N SER A 32 -11.06 -2.34 3.63
CA SER A 32 -11.97 -3.04 4.53
C SER A 32 -11.43 -2.90 5.97
N PRO A 33 -12.17 -3.33 7.01
CA PRO A 33 -11.63 -3.34 8.36
C PRO A 33 -10.31 -4.12 8.46
N GLU A 34 -10.17 -5.20 7.71
CA GLU A 34 -8.99 -6.09 7.74
C GLU A 34 -7.80 -5.50 6.97
N THR A 35 -8.06 -4.78 5.87
CA THR A 35 -7.02 -4.21 5.01
C THR A 35 -6.67 -2.77 5.37
N GLY A 36 -7.50 -2.07 6.16
CA GLY A 36 -7.31 -0.68 6.59
C GLY A 36 -6.88 -0.54 8.05
N ALA A 37 -6.14 -1.52 8.59
CA ALA A 37 -5.68 -1.56 9.98
C ALA A 37 -6.80 -1.29 11.01
N GLY A 38 -7.95 -1.96 10.87
CA GLY A 38 -9.06 -1.89 11.83
C GLY A 38 -9.80 -0.56 11.90
N GLY A 39 -9.54 0.38 10.99
CA GLY A 39 -10.12 1.73 11.03
C GLY A 39 -9.32 2.73 11.90
N PHE A 40 -8.10 2.38 12.31
CA PHE A 40 -7.24 3.28 13.10
C PHE A 40 -6.45 4.28 12.25
N ILE A 41 -6.38 4.08 10.94
CA ILE A 41 -5.73 5.02 10.02
C ILE A 41 -6.58 6.30 9.99
N LEU A 42 -5.93 7.45 10.09
CA LEU A 42 -6.53 8.78 10.02
C LEU A 42 -5.86 9.63 8.92
N PRO A 43 -6.49 10.73 8.46
CA PRO A 43 -5.82 11.70 7.60
C PRO A 43 -4.52 12.23 8.22
N ASN A 44 -3.50 12.40 7.39
CA ASN A 44 -2.09 12.70 7.72
C ASN A 44 -1.27 11.57 8.34
N ASP A 45 -1.83 10.39 8.59
CA ASP A 45 -1.03 9.24 8.98
C ASP A 45 -0.11 8.78 7.85
N ARG A 46 0.91 8.01 8.24
CA ARG A 46 1.83 7.33 7.32
C ARG A 46 1.53 5.84 7.31
N VAL A 47 1.51 5.25 6.13
CA VAL A 47 1.24 3.83 5.95
C VAL A 47 2.26 3.19 5.02
N ASP A 48 2.49 1.90 5.20
CA ASP A 48 3.05 1.05 4.16
C ASP A 48 1.90 0.37 3.39
N VAL A 49 2.06 0.24 2.08
CA VAL A 49 1.13 -0.48 1.20
C VAL A 49 1.72 -1.85 0.93
N ILE A 50 1.02 -2.89 1.36
CA ILE A 50 1.42 -4.29 1.20
C ILE A 50 0.60 -4.89 0.07
N LEU A 51 1.27 -5.56 -0.87
CA LEU A 51 0.63 -6.35 -1.92
C LEU A 51 0.75 -7.83 -1.58
N SER A 52 -0.37 -8.55 -1.62
CA SER A 52 -0.39 -10.02 -1.61
C SER A 52 -0.99 -10.54 -2.91
N ARG A 53 -0.28 -11.40 -3.62
CA ARG A 53 -0.69 -11.96 -4.91
C ARG A 53 -0.60 -13.48 -4.87
N ARG A 54 -1.51 -14.15 -5.57
CA ARG A 54 -1.54 -15.60 -5.69
C ARG A 54 -1.14 -15.97 -7.11
N ASP A 55 0.02 -16.60 -7.24
CA ASP A 55 0.52 -17.09 -8.51
C ASP A 55 0.12 -18.56 -8.67
N LYS A 56 -0.54 -18.85 -9.80
CA LYS A 56 -0.87 -20.23 -10.17
C LYS A 56 0.41 -20.96 -10.50
N ASN A 57 0.63 -22.07 -9.82
CA ASN A 57 1.78 -22.92 -10.10
C ASN A 57 1.58 -23.59 -11.46
N LEU A 58 2.51 -23.43 -12.40
CA LEU A 58 2.40 -24.03 -13.74
C LEU A 58 2.50 -25.57 -13.70
N ASP A 59 3.10 -26.12 -12.63
CA ASP A 59 3.19 -27.56 -12.37
C ASP A 59 1.93 -28.14 -11.69
N GLN A 60 0.76 -27.50 -11.89
CA GLN A 60 -0.52 -27.99 -11.36
C GLN A 60 -0.85 -29.44 -11.80
N GLN A 61 -0.28 -29.91 -12.92
CA GLN A 61 -0.39 -31.31 -13.35
C GLN A 61 0.28 -32.31 -12.39
N MET A 62 1.18 -31.86 -11.50
CA MET A 62 1.86 -32.67 -10.49
C MET A 62 1.41 -32.38 -9.04
N GLY A 63 0.25 -31.76 -8.85
CA GLY A 63 -0.28 -31.46 -7.51
C GLY A 63 0.40 -30.26 -6.83
N GLY A 64 1.04 -29.38 -7.60
CA GLY A 64 1.62 -28.13 -7.09
C GLY A 64 0.55 -27.21 -6.49
N ARG A 65 0.73 -26.80 -5.24
CA ARG A 65 -0.15 -25.84 -4.55
C ARG A 65 0.12 -24.42 -5.04
N ASP A 66 -0.90 -23.57 -5.06
CA ASP A 66 -0.77 -22.14 -5.37
C ASP A 66 0.24 -21.48 -4.43
N ILE A 67 1.05 -20.57 -4.97
CA ILE A 67 2.05 -19.82 -4.21
C ILE A 67 1.47 -18.44 -3.93
N VAL A 68 1.51 -18.01 -2.66
CA VAL A 68 1.17 -16.65 -2.29
C VAL A 68 2.46 -15.90 -2.01
N THR A 69 2.68 -14.79 -2.70
CA THR A 69 3.79 -13.88 -2.47
C THR A 69 3.27 -12.57 -1.89
N THR A 70 3.98 -12.03 -0.91
CA THR A 70 3.63 -10.81 -0.20
C THR A 70 4.84 -9.92 -0.06
N GLU A 71 4.70 -8.64 -0.39
CA GLU A 71 5.76 -7.64 -0.32
C GLU A 71 5.22 -6.25 0.07
N ILE A 72 6.09 -5.40 0.61
CA ILE A 72 5.80 -3.97 0.78
C ILE A 72 6.00 -3.31 -0.58
N LEU A 73 4.90 -2.89 -1.20
CA LEU A 73 4.89 -2.24 -2.50
C LEU A 73 5.32 -0.78 -2.41
N LEU A 74 4.82 -0.05 -1.42
CA LEU A 74 5.13 1.35 -1.17
C LEU A 74 5.34 1.55 0.33
N SER A 75 6.38 2.30 0.69
CA SER A 75 6.67 2.59 2.09
C SER A 75 6.47 4.07 2.42
N ASN A 76 6.07 4.35 3.67
CA ASN A 76 5.97 5.70 4.23
C ASN A 76 5.05 6.65 3.44
N VAL A 77 3.93 6.14 2.94
CA VAL A 77 2.98 6.89 2.14
C VAL A 77 2.07 7.72 3.04
N ARG A 78 1.85 9.01 2.72
CA ARG A 78 0.93 9.86 3.48
C ARG A 78 -0.51 9.60 3.07
N VAL A 79 -1.39 9.48 4.05
CA VAL A 79 -2.84 9.42 3.87
C VAL A 79 -3.39 10.84 3.81
N LEU A 80 -4.11 11.17 2.73
CA LEU A 80 -4.73 12.49 2.54
C LEU A 80 -6.13 12.55 3.12
N ALA A 81 -6.90 11.48 2.93
CA ALA A 81 -8.29 11.41 3.36
C ALA A 81 -8.75 9.95 3.50
N ILE A 82 -9.80 9.76 4.28
CA ILE A 82 -10.51 8.48 4.40
C ILE A 82 -12.00 8.77 4.21
N ASP A 83 -12.62 8.01 3.32
CA ASP A 83 -14.05 8.02 3.14
C ASP A 83 -14.70 7.12 4.20
N GLN A 84 -15.05 7.70 5.34
CA GLN A 84 -15.84 7.04 6.38
C GLN A 84 -17.31 7.15 6.01
N ALA A 85 -17.93 6.03 5.66
CA ALA A 85 -19.38 5.98 5.55
C ALA A 85 -19.97 6.20 6.96
N PRO A 86 -20.88 7.16 7.17
CA PRO A 86 -21.58 7.28 8.44
C PRO A 86 -22.40 6.01 8.67
N LYS A 87 -21.99 5.17 9.62
CA LYS A 87 -22.87 4.15 10.18
C LYS A 87 -23.68 4.80 11.29
N GLU A 88 -24.95 5.04 11.01
CA GLU A 88 -25.90 5.48 12.00
C GLU A 88 -26.28 4.29 12.90
N LYS A 89 -26.11 4.50 14.22
CA LYS A 89 -26.68 3.76 15.37
C LYS A 89 -26.40 2.25 15.50
N ASP A 90 -25.65 1.91 16.55
CA ASP A 90 -26.04 0.94 17.62
C ASP A 90 -24.80 0.55 18.46
N GLY A 91 -24.33 1.49 19.29
CA GLY A 91 -23.43 1.19 20.44
C GLY A 91 -22.00 0.72 20.16
N ASN A 92 -21.68 0.24 18.96
CA ASN A 92 -20.32 -0.23 18.60
C ASN A 92 -19.70 0.68 17.53
N ASN A 93 -18.89 1.63 18.02
CA ASN A 93 -18.31 2.72 17.26
C ASN A 93 -16.98 2.31 16.60
N SER A 94 -17.04 1.65 15.44
CA SER A 94 -15.89 1.65 14.52
C SER A 94 -16.33 2.22 13.18
N LEU A 95 -15.96 3.48 12.94
CA LEU A 95 -16.09 4.11 11.64
C LEU A 95 -15.05 3.50 10.70
N VAL A 96 -15.41 2.40 10.05
CA VAL A 96 -14.55 1.79 9.04
C VAL A 96 -14.71 2.55 7.73
N GLY A 97 -13.60 3.15 7.28
CA GLY A 97 -13.53 3.76 5.96
C GLY A 97 -13.68 2.72 4.85
N LYS A 98 -14.34 3.08 3.75
CA LYS A 98 -14.42 2.23 2.54
C LYS A 98 -13.27 2.49 1.58
N THR A 99 -12.74 3.70 1.62
CA THR A 99 -11.72 4.15 0.68
C THR A 99 -10.70 5.00 1.43
N VAL A 100 -9.43 4.78 1.15
CA VAL A 100 -8.36 5.70 1.54
C VAL A 100 -7.89 6.47 0.32
N THR A 101 -7.48 7.72 0.49
CA THR A 101 -6.80 8.52 -0.54
C THR A 101 -5.36 8.75 -0.11
N LEU A 102 -4.42 8.33 -0.96
CA LEU A 102 -2.98 8.36 -0.70
C LEU A 102 -2.29 9.47 -1.50
N GLU A 103 -1.27 10.07 -0.91
CA GLU A 103 -0.38 11.02 -1.57
C GLU A 103 0.81 10.27 -2.20
N LEU A 104 0.88 10.24 -3.53
CA LEU A 104 1.85 9.43 -4.26
C LEU A 104 2.64 10.25 -5.29
N LYS A 105 3.89 9.85 -5.54
CA LYS A 105 4.62 10.27 -6.75
C LYS A 105 3.94 9.68 -8.00
N PRO A 106 4.17 10.24 -9.21
CA PRO A 106 3.55 9.74 -10.44
C PRO A 106 3.84 8.25 -10.68
N GLU A 107 5.11 7.85 -10.51
CA GLU A 107 5.57 6.47 -10.72
C GLU A 107 4.97 5.49 -9.69
N GLN A 108 4.78 5.95 -8.45
CA GLN A 108 4.12 5.19 -7.40
C GLN A 108 2.63 5.01 -7.69
N ALA A 109 1.97 6.01 -8.28
CA ALA A 109 0.57 5.92 -8.69
C ALA A 109 0.36 4.84 -9.78
N GLU A 110 1.24 4.79 -10.78
CA GLU A 110 1.22 3.73 -11.79
C GLU A 110 1.48 2.35 -11.19
N THR A 111 2.45 2.27 -10.28
CA THR A 111 2.80 1.02 -9.59
C THR A 111 1.63 0.51 -8.75
N LEU A 112 0.96 1.38 -8.00
CA LEU A 112 -0.24 1.05 -7.24
C LEU A 112 -1.37 0.60 -8.16
N ALA A 113 -1.60 1.30 -9.28
CA ALA A 113 -2.64 0.95 -10.24
C ALA A 113 -2.44 -0.45 -10.85
N ARG A 114 -1.19 -0.82 -11.20
CA ARG A 114 -0.87 -2.18 -11.66
C ARG A 114 -1.05 -3.22 -10.54
N ALA A 115 -0.55 -2.92 -9.35
CA ALA A 115 -0.63 -3.83 -8.21
C ALA A 115 -2.07 -4.21 -7.86
N ARG A 116 -2.99 -3.24 -7.90
CA ARG A 116 -4.44 -3.44 -7.70
C ARG A 116 -5.05 -4.49 -8.64
N GLN A 117 -4.55 -4.62 -9.86
CA GLN A 117 -5.05 -5.63 -10.80
C GLN A 117 -4.46 -7.02 -10.55
N SER A 118 -3.31 -7.09 -9.89
CA SER A 118 -2.52 -8.32 -9.72
C SER A 118 -2.73 -9.04 -8.38
N GLY A 119 -3.35 -8.40 -7.40
CA GLY A 119 -3.52 -8.97 -6.07
C GLY A 119 -4.33 -8.09 -5.12
N THR A 120 -4.29 -8.44 -3.84
CA THR A 120 -4.98 -7.73 -2.77
C THR A 120 -4.01 -6.77 -2.08
N LEU A 121 -4.46 -5.53 -1.88
CA LEU A 121 -3.70 -4.53 -1.13
C LEU A 121 -4.16 -4.47 0.32
N ALA A 122 -3.21 -4.27 1.22
CA ALA A 122 -3.46 -3.95 2.62
C ALA A 122 -2.58 -2.77 3.05
N LEU A 123 -3.02 -2.04 4.06
CA LEU A 123 -2.32 -0.91 4.64
C LEU A 123 -1.82 -1.28 6.03
N ALA A 124 -0.55 -1.03 6.27
CA ALA A 124 0.05 -1.11 7.59
C ALA A 124 0.28 0.31 8.11
N LEU A 125 -0.42 0.68 9.19
CA LEU A 125 -0.22 1.95 9.88
C LEU A 125 1.19 2.00 10.47
N ARG A 126 1.97 3.05 10.13
CA ARG A 126 3.30 3.25 10.70
C ARG A 126 3.21 3.85 12.10
N SER A 127 4.09 3.40 12.97
CA SER A 127 4.34 4.08 14.24
C SER A 127 4.91 5.47 13.99
N ILE A 128 4.54 6.43 14.84
CA ILE A 128 5.11 7.80 14.79
C ILE A 128 6.63 7.80 15.03
N ALA A 129 7.16 6.80 15.73
CA ALA A 129 8.61 6.65 15.94
C ALA A 129 9.35 6.36 14.62
N ASP A 130 8.74 5.56 13.74
CA ASP A 130 9.37 5.06 12.51
C ASP A 130 9.27 6.07 11.35
N VAL A 131 8.42 7.09 11.47
CA VAL A 131 8.27 8.16 10.46
C VAL A 131 9.53 9.03 10.37
N ASN A 132 10.24 9.17 11.50
CA ASN A 132 11.45 9.99 11.58
C ASN A 132 12.73 9.22 11.25
N GLU A 133 12.67 7.89 11.15
CA GLU A 133 13.76 7.12 10.58
C GLU A 133 13.78 7.38 9.08
N LYS A 134 14.79 8.14 8.63
CA LYS A 134 15.07 8.32 7.21
C LYS A 134 15.19 6.93 6.61
N THR A 135 14.20 6.54 5.81
CA THR A 135 14.31 5.36 4.96
C THR A 135 15.39 5.71 3.95
N ASP A 136 16.61 5.21 4.18
CA ASP A 136 17.71 5.34 3.23
C ASP A 136 17.19 4.93 1.84
N GLU A 137 17.13 5.88 0.92
CA GLU A 137 16.63 5.70 -0.46
C GLU A 137 17.56 4.78 -1.31
N THR A 138 18.29 3.85 -0.70
CA THR A 138 19.29 3.00 -1.36
C THR A 138 18.84 1.56 -1.59
N ARG A 139 17.55 1.23 -1.44
CA ARG A 139 17.04 -0.13 -1.74
C ARG A 139 16.34 -0.29 -3.09
N ASP A 140 16.16 0.79 -3.84
CA ASP A 140 15.72 0.71 -5.22
C ASP A 140 16.95 0.63 -6.15
N ASN A 141 17.08 -0.52 -6.83
CA ASN A 141 18.12 -0.90 -7.81
C ASN A 141 19.46 -1.45 -7.28
N ALA A 142 19.43 -2.65 -6.68
CA ALA A 142 20.48 -3.63 -6.93
C ALA A 142 19.93 -5.06 -6.80
N PRO A 143 20.03 -5.93 -7.82
CA PRO A 143 19.84 -7.35 -7.60
C PRO A 143 20.96 -7.82 -6.67
N LYS A 144 20.63 -8.17 -5.43
CA LYS A 144 21.55 -8.84 -4.52
C LYS A 144 21.91 -10.20 -5.13
N ARG A 145 23.03 -10.22 -5.86
CA ARG A 145 23.80 -11.44 -6.14
C ARG A 145 24.13 -12.08 -4.79
N GLY A 146 23.60 -13.29 -4.57
CA GLY A 146 24.12 -14.21 -3.55
C GLY A 146 23.19 -14.60 -2.40
N GLU A 147 21.86 -14.46 -2.52
CA GLU A 147 20.96 -14.99 -1.49
C GLU A 147 20.60 -16.45 -1.77
N SER A 148 21.18 -17.36 -0.99
CA SER A 148 20.89 -18.79 -1.02
C SER A 148 19.42 -19.04 -0.70
N ILE A 149 18.65 -19.58 -1.65
CA ILE A 149 17.27 -19.97 -1.43
C ILE A 149 17.27 -21.24 -0.56
N ARG A 150 16.83 -21.10 0.70
CA ARG A 150 16.63 -22.24 1.60
C ARG A 150 15.29 -22.89 1.29
N VAL A 151 15.30 -23.96 0.49
CA VAL A 151 14.10 -24.76 0.22
C VAL A 151 13.95 -25.81 1.31
N VAL A 152 12.85 -25.75 2.08
CA VAL A 152 12.48 -26.81 3.03
C VAL A 152 11.53 -27.76 2.30
N ARG A 153 12.00 -28.97 2.00
CA ARG A 153 11.18 -30.05 1.46
C ARG A 153 11.30 -31.25 2.40
N PHE A 154 10.17 -31.71 2.94
CA PHE A 154 10.07 -32.87 3.85
C PHE A 154 10.85 -32.80 5.17
N GLY A 155 11.13 -31.60 5.70
CA GLY A 155 11.68 -31.44 7.05
C GLY A 155 13.21 -31.60 7.18
N ILE A 156 13.94 -31.70 6.06
CA ILE A 156 15.41 -31.65 6.06
C ILE A 156 15.86 -30.42 5.26
N PRO A 157 16.59 -29.46 5.86
CA PRO A 157 17.09 -28.31 5.13
C PRO A 157 18.21 -28.77 4.18
N SER A 158 18.07 -28.53 2.88
CA SER A 158 19.16 -28.68 1.91
C SER A 158 19.39 -27.35 1.20
N SER A 159 20.63 -26.86 1.22
CA SER A 159 21.06 -25.66 0.51
C SER A 159 21.56 -26.05 -0.87
N GLN A 160 20.92 -25.57 -1.94
CA GLN A 160 21.47 -25.65 -3.28
C GLN A 160 22.11 -24.31 -3.64
N THR A 161 23.41 -24.32 -3.92
CA THR A 161 24.14 -23.17 -4.47
C THR A 161 24.02 -23.23 -5.99
N THR A 162 23.26 -22.31 -6.57
CA THR A 162 23.24 -22.13 -8.03
C THR A 162 24.51 -21.38 -8.43
N GLN A 163 25.50 -22.08 -8.97
CA GLN A 163 26.60 -21.47 -9.72
C GLN A 163 26.11 -21.24 -11.15
N LYS A 164 26.12 -19.98 -11.60
CA LYS A 164 26.08 -19.61 -13.01
C LYS A 164 27.19 -18.61 -13.28
#